data_AF-A0A6A5QXE9-F1
#
_entry.id   AF-A0A6A5QXE9-F1
#
_cell.length_a   1.000
_cell.length_b   1.000
_cell.length_c   1.000
_cell.angle_alpha   90.00
_cell.angle_beta   90.00
_cell.angle_gamma   90.00
#
_symmetry.space_group_name_H-M   'P 1'
#
loop_
_entity.id
_entity.type
_entity.pdbx_description
1 polymer ?
#
loop_
_entity_poly.entity_id
_entity_poly.type
_entity_poly.pdbx_seq_one_letter_code
_entity_poly.pdbx_strand_id
1 'polypeptide(L)'
;EYCTLSYQWGSASHSCVLSDSFEILLEMAFETMPQTFKDAVIVARALGVRFLWIDALCIVQPVASGDGADWCMEGPRMGVIYEHAMFTIAA
;
A
#
# COMPACT_ATOMS: atom_id res chain seq x y z
N GLU A 1 -4.82 -12.62 7.56
CA GLU A 1 -4.92 -12.74 6.09
C GLU A 1 -5.15 -11.35 5.50
N TYR A 2 -4.49 -11.02 4.40
CA TYR A 2 -4.58 -9.72 3.73
C TYR A 2 -4.60 -9.89 2.21
N CYS A 3 -5.00 -8.84 1.51
CA CYS A 3 -4.90 -8.74 0.04
C CYS A 3 -3.98 -7.57 -0.33
N THR A 4 -3.47 -7.56 -1.55
CA THR A 4 -2.59 -6.50 -2.06
C THR A 4 -3.25 -5.73 -3.19
N LEU A 5 -2.87 -4.46 -3.37
CA LEU A 5 -3.21 -3.66 -4.54
C LEU A 5 -1.98 -3.55 -5.46
N SER A 6 -2.14 -3.86 -6.73
CA SER A 6 -1.18 -3.61 -7.80
C SER A 6 -1.74 -2.53 -8.68
N TYR A 7 -1.08 -1.37 -8.73
CA TYR A 7 -1.52 -0.21 -9.48
C TYR A 7 -0.32 0.63 -9.91
N GLN A 8 -0.52 1.52 -10.87
CA GLN A 8 0.51 2.50 -11.23
C GLN A 8 0.45 3.67 -10.24
N TRP A 9 1.58 4.00 -9.62
CA TRP A 9 1.67 5.07 -8.60
C TRP A 9 1.21 6.45 -9.08
N GLY A 10 1.11 6.66 -10.39
CA GLY A 10 0.72 7.94 -10.97
C GLY A 10 1.76 9.04 -10.69
N SER A 11 1.47 10.25 -11.15
CA SER A 11 2.30 11.44 -10.92
C SER A 11 1.98 12.18 -9.61
N ALA A 12 1.05 11.66 -8.80
CA ALA A 12 0.68 12.23 -7.52
C ALA A 12 1.56 11.61 -6.43
N SER A 13 2.40 12.44 -5.82
CA SER A 13 3.18 12.07 -4.64
C SER A 13 2.22 11.75 -3.48
N HIS A 14 1.84 10.48 -3.33
CA HIS A 14 1.11 10.02 -2.17
C HIS A 14 2.11 9.91 -1.01
N SER A 15 2.39 11.05 -0.38
CA SER A 15 3.26 11.12 0.78
C SER A 15 2.60 10.40 1.96
N CYS A 16 3.05 9.18 2.26
CA CYS A 16 2.76 8.52 3.51
C CYS A 16 4.03 8.39 4.32
N VAL A 17 3.96 8.86 5.57
CA VAL A 17 5.02 8.70 6.55
C VAL A 17 4.87 7.31 7.14
N LEU A 18 5.83 6.43 6.86
CA LEU A 18 5.98 5.19 7.61
C LEU A 18 6.69 5.48 8.93
N SER A 19 6.17 4.88 9.98
CA SER A 19 6.90 4.61 11.22
C SER A 19 7.11 3.10 11.31
N ASP A 20 8.25 2.65 11.83
CA ASP A 20 8.78 1.27 11.79
C ASP A 20 7.92 0.17 12.48
N SER A 21 6.68 0.48 12.82
CA SER A 21 5.79 -0.41 13.56
C SER A 21 4.83 -1.09 12.59
N PHE A 22 4.86 -2.42 12.57
CA PHE A 22 4.03 -3.33 11.77
C PHE A 22 2.50 -3.17 12.00
N GLU A 23 2.10 -2.24 12.88
CA GLU A 23 0.72 -1.88 13.25
C GLU A 23 0.41 -0.40 12.90
N ILE A 24 0.78 0.08 11.71
CA ILE A 24 0.30 1.39 11.25
C ILE A 24 -1.15 1.24 10.80
N LEU A 25 -2.07 1.54 11.71
CA LEU A 25 -3.43 1.89 11.36
C LEU A 25 -3.39 3.26 10.69
N LEU A 26 -3.51 3.31 9.36
CA LEU A 26 -3.62 4.58 8.67
C LEU A 26 -5.00 5.18 8.97
N GLU A 27 -5.09 6.18 9.86
CA GLU A 27 -6.27 7.04 10.01
C GLU A 27 -6.37 8.02 8.82
N MET A 28 -6.37 7.48 7.61
CA MET A 28 -6.71 8.24 6.43
C MET A 28 -8.22 8.15 6.25
N ALA A 29 -8.89 9.31 6.27
CA ALA A 29 -10.32 9.35 6.02
C ALA A 29 -10.60 8.71 4.65
N PHE A 30 -11.52 7.75 4.60
CA PHE A 30 -11.91 7.09 3.35
C PHE A 30 -12.19 8.12 2.25
N GLU A 31 -12.80 9.24 2.60
CA GLU A 31 -13.13 10.35 1.68
C GLU A 31 -11.91 11.03 1.06
N THR A 32 -10.78 11.11 1.76
CA THR A 32 -9.57 11.77 1.26
C THR A 32 -8.67 10.83 0.46
N MET A 33 -9.00 9.54 0.38
CA MET A 33 -8.23 8.57 -0.39
C MET A 33 -8.40 8.78 -1.90
N PRO A 34 -7.36 8.50 -2.71
CA PRO A 34 -7.49 8.32 -4.15
C PRO A 34 -8.57 7.31 -4.51
N GLN A 35 -9.23 7.50 -5.66
CA GLN A 35 -10.31 6.62 -6.10
C GLN A 35 -9.86 5.16 -6.19
N THR A 36 -8.66 4.89 -6.68
CA THR A 36 -8.08 3.54 -6.77
C THR A 36 -8.01 2.85 -5.40
N PHE A 37 -7.68 3.58 -4.34
CA PHE A 37 -7.61 3.01 -2.98
C PHE A 37 -9.01 2.77 -2.41
N LYS A 38 -9.95 3.69 -2.69
CA LYS A 38 -11.37 3.51 -2.32
C LYS A 38 -11.94 2.24 -2.95
N ASP A 39 -11.72 2.06 -4.24
CA ASP A 39 -12.20 0.89 -4.99
C ASP A 39 -11.58 -0.40 -4.45
N ALA A 40 -10.27 -0.39 -4.16
CA ALA A 40 -9.58 -1.52 -3.56
C ALA A 40 -10.15 -1.88 -2.16
N VAL A 41 -10.46 -0.89 -1.32
CA VAL A 41 -11.10 -1.11 -0.01
C VAL A 41 -12.51 -1.69 -0.18
N ILE A 42 -13.29 -1.22 -1.16
CA ILE A 42 -14.63 -1.73 -1.44
C ILE A 42 -14.56 -3.20 -1.87
N VAL A 43 -13.65 -3.54 -2.79
CA VAL A 43 -13.45 -4.92 -3.28
C VAL A 43 -12.98 -5.83 -2.15
N ALA A 44 -11.99 -5.41 -1.36
CA ALA A 44 -11.50 -6.18 -0.22
C ALA A 44 -12.62 -6.50 0.78
N ARG A 45 -13.45 -5.49 1.12
CA ARG A 45 -14.61 -5.67 2.01
C ARG A 45 -15.67 -6.59 1.42
N ALA A 46 -15.98 -6.44 0.13
CA ALA A 46 -16.95 -7.31 -0.55
C ALA A 46 -16.51 -8.78 -0.56
N LEU A 47 -15.19 -9.03 -0.58
CA LEU A 47 -14.59 -10.36 -0.51
C LEU A 47 -14.29 -10.84 0.92
N GLY A 48 -14.69 -10.08 1.95
CA GLY A 48 -14.53 -10.47 3.35
C GLY A 48 -13.10 -10.31 3.91
N VAL A 49 -12.21 -9.62 3.20
CA VAL A 49 -10.84 -9.36 3.64
C VAL A 49 -10.76 -8.06 4.42
N ARG A 50 -10.18 -8.14 5.63
CA ARG A 50 -10.07 -6.99 6.54
C ARG A 50 -8.85 -6.12 6.29
N PHE A 51 -7.77 -6.72 5.83
CA PHE A 51 -6.47 -6.08 5.68
C PHE A 51 -6.13 -5.93 4.19
N LEU A 52 -5.86 -4.70 3.77
CA LEU A 52 -5.44 -4.35 2.42
C LEU A 52 -4.06 -3.70 2.52
N TRP A 53 -3.12 -4.25 1.76
CA TRP A 53 -1.76 -3.72 1.65
C TRP A 53 -1.63 -2.91 0.36
N ILE A 54 -1.09 -1.70 0.47
CA ILE A 54 -0.86 -0.77 -0.63
C ILE A 54 0.56 -0.23 -0.49
N ASP A 55 1.39 -0.45 -1.50
CA ASP A 55 2.82 -0.09 -1.48
C ASP A 55 3.06 1.39 -1.15
N ALA A 56 2.33 2.35 -1.75
CA ALA A 56 2.51 3.77 -1.43
C ALA A 56 2.13 4.16 0.00
N LEU A 57 1.36 3.31 0.70
CA LEU A 57 1.01 3.51 2.11
C LEU A 57 1.98 2.77 3.05
N CYS A 58 2.60 1.70 2.55
CA CYS A 58 3.37 0.74 3.35
C CYS A 58 4.88 0.75 3.06
N ILE A 59 5.37 1.54 2.10
CA ILE A 59 6.79 1.69 1.77
C ILE A 59 7.15 3.18 1.79
N VAL A 60 8.21 3.56 2.53
CA VAL A 60 8.74 4.93 2.51
C VAL A 60 9.24 5.21 1.10
N GLN A 61 8.65 6.19 0.44
CA GLN A 61 9.03 6.51 -0.94
C GLN A 61 10.24 7.46 -0.97
N PRO A 62 11.24 7.20 -1.83
CA PRO A 62 12.46 8.01 -1.90
C PRO A 62 12.24 9.44 -2.45
N VAL A 63 11.13 9.69 -3.15
CA VAL A 63 10.75 11.06 -3.60
C VAL A 63 10.37 11.98 -2.43
N ALA A 64 10.04 11.43 -1.26
CA ALA A 64 9.71 12.22 -0.06
C ALA A 64 10.93 12.49 0.84
N SER A 65 11.98 11.65 0.78
CA SER A 65 13.16 11.71 1.65
C SER A 65 14.47 12.10 0.94
N GLY A 66 14.49 12.12 -0.40
CA GLY A 66 15.69 12.45 -1.18
C GLY A 66 16.74 11.34 -1.23
N ASP A 67 16.54 10.25 -0.50
CA ASP A 67 17.43 9.10 -0.45
C ASP A 67 16.71 7.82 -0.91
N GLY A 68 17.24 7.19 -1.96
CA GLY A 68 16.78 5.93 -2.57
C GLY A 68 16.90 4.69 -1.68
N ALA A 69 17.31 4.84 -0.42
CA ALA A 69 17.78 3.74 0.42
C ALA A 69 16.68 2.75 0.81
N ASP A 70 15.46 3.22 1.09
CA ASP A 70 14.36 2.36 1.54
C ASP A 70 13.79 1.47 0.41
N TRP A 71 13.75 1.97 -0.82
CA TRP A 71 13.33 1.16 -1.98
C TRP A 71 14.27 -0.01 -2.26
N CYS A 72 15.58 0.17 -2.03
CA CYS A 72 16.57 -0.90 -2.18
C CYS A 72 16.38 -2.04 -1.17
N MET A 73 15.78 -1.75 -0.01
CA MET A 73 15.52 -2.72 1.05
C MET A 73 14.13 -3.34 0.98
N GLU A 74 13.10 -2.55 0.67
CA GLU A 74 11.70 -3.00 0.62
C GLU A 74 11.32 -3.59 -0.75
N GLY A 75 11.94 -3.13 -1.85
CA GLY A 75 11.72 -3.65 -3.19
C GLY A 75 11.86 -5.18 -3.30
N PRO A 76 12.93 -5.80 -2.74
CA PRO A 76 13.06 -7.26 -2.68
C PRO A 76 11.99 -7.96 -1.82
N ARG A 77 11.44 -7.29 -0.80
CA ARG A 77 10.43 -7.84 0.12
C ARG A 77 9.03 -7.82 -0.49
N MET A 78 8.78 -6.96 -1.48
CA MET A 78 7.54 -6.92 -2.25
C MET A 78 7.14 -8.32 -2.73
N GLY A 79 8.06 -9.08 -3.32
CA GLY A 79 7.77 -10.42 -3.83
C GLY A 79 7.14 -11.34 -2.77
N VAL A 80 7.69 -11.33 -1.56
CA VAL A 80 7.20 -12.12 -0.43
C VAL A 80 5.82 -11.64 0.04
N ILE A 81 5.59 -10.32 0.05
CA ILE A 81 4.29 -9.74 0.43
C ILE A 81 3.20 -10.14 -0.57
N TYR A 82 3.47 -10.02 -1.88
CA TYR A 82 2.51 -10.45 -2.90
C TYR A 82 2.30 -11.97 -2.89
N GLU A 83 3.34 -12.77 -2.62
CA GLU A 83 3.22 -14.24 -2.53
C GLU A 83 2.34 -14.69 -1.36
N HIS A 84 2.37 -14.01 -0.22
CA HIS A 84 1.59 -14.36 0.97
C HIS A 84 0.21 -13.67 1.03
N ALA A 85 -0.13 -12.87 0.02
CA ALA A 85 -1.45 -12.26 -0.10
C ALA A 85 -2.50 -13.31 -0.51
N MET A 86 -3.72 -13.19 0.00
CA MET A 86 -4.83 -14.06 -0.42
C MET A 86 -5.13 -13.91 -1.92
N PHE A 87 -5.06 -12.66 -2.39
CA PHE A 87 -5.20 -12.28 -3.79
C PHE A 87 -4.67 -10.86 -3.97
N THR A 88 -4.46 -10.50 -5.23
CA THR A 88 -4.05 -9.17 -5.64
C THR A 88 -5.13 -8.51 -6.49
N ILE A 89 -5.52 -7.30 -6.12
CA ILE A 89 -6.38 -6.43 -6.91
C ILE A 89 -5.51 -5.70 -7.92
N ALA A 90 -5.82 -5.77 -9.20
CA ALA A 90 -5.12 -5.06 -10.27
C ALA A 90 -5.96 -3.88 -10.77
N ALA A 91 -5.37 -2.68 -10.85
CA ALA A 91 -6.04 -1.44 -11.24
C ALA A 91 -5.18 -0.55 -12.15
#